data_AF-A0A7S2AD78-F1
#
_entry.id   AF-A0A7S2AD78-F1
#
_cell.length_a   1.000
_cell.length_b   1.000
_cell.length_c   1.000
_cell.angle_alpha   90.00
_cell.angle_beta   90.00
_cell.angle_gamma   90.00
#
_symmetry.space_group_name_H-M   'P 1'
#
loop_
_entity.id
_entity.type
_entity.pdbx_description
1 polymer ?
#
loop_
_entity_poly.entity_id
_entity_poly.type
_entity_poly.pdbx_seq_one_letter_code
_entity_poly.pdbx_strand_id
1 'polypeptide(L)'
;MWMFEEQVEHRGIKRKLSEVFNESKENIKYLPGIQLPPNVRAEPDVKKAVADADVMVWVLPHQFVPRTVQTMGKPKPGSMSVSLIKGGLELEGGKLGLCSDVLRKSLGHNVSV
;
A
#
# COMPACT_ATOMS: atom_id res chain seq x y z
N MET A 1 6.72 -2.94 3.93
CA MET A 1 5.27 -2.86 3.64
C MET A 1 4.80 -1.49 4.03
N TRP A 2 4.24 -0.71 3.10
CA TRP A 2 3.65 0.58 3.46
C TRP A 2 2.46 0.37 4.40
N MET A 3 2.43 1.11 5.50
CA MET A 3 1.33 1.09 6.47
C MET A 3 0.94 2.53 6.77
N PHE A 4 -0.27 2.94 6.38
CA PHE A 4 -0.74 4.29 6.71
C PHE A 4 -0.69 4.51 8.23
N GLU A 5 -0.08 5.61 8.66
CA GLU A 5 0.15 5.84 10.09
C GLU A 5 -1.14 6.27 10.78
N GLU A 6 -1.51 5.50 11.79
CA GLU A 6 -2.71 5.73 12.59
C GLU A 6 -2.40 5.59 14.07
N GLN A 7 -3.18 6.26 14.90
CA GLN A 7 -3.16 6.05 16.34
C GLN A 7 -4.11 4.91 16.69
N VAL A 8 -3.61 3.92 17.43
CA VAL A 8 -4.38 2.78 17.94
C VAL A 8 -4.18 2.66 19.44
N GLU A 9 -5.19 2.15 20.13
CA GLU A 9 -5.06 1.78 21.53
C GLU A 9 -4.47 0.37 21.61
N HIS A 10 -3.31 0.24 22.27
CA HIS A 10 -2.67 -1.04 22.50
C HIS A 10 -2.23 -1.12 23.96
N ARG A 11 -2.76 -2.10 24.71
CA ARG A 11 -2.49 -2.29 26.15
C ARG A 11 -2.81 -1.04 26.99
N GLY A 12 -3.92 -0.36 26.67
CA GLY A 12 -4.40 0.82 27.41
C GLY A 12 -3.67 2.13 27.14
N ILE A 13 -2.77 2.17 26.15
CA ILE A 13 -2.07 3.39 25.73
C ILE A 13 -2.23 3.63 24.22
N LYS A 14 -2.31 4.91 23.81
CA LYS A 14 -2.33 5.29 22.40
C LYS A 14 -0.93 5.21 21.81
N ARG A 15 -0.78 4.49 20.70
CA ARG A 15 0.48 4.27 20.01
C ARG A 15 0.28 4.32 18.50
N LYS A 16 1.37 4.52 17.76
CA LYS A 16 1.38 4.38 16.31
C LYS A 16 1.16 2.94 15.91
N LEU A 17 0.28 2.71 14.93
CA LEU A 17 -0.02 1.37 14.42
C LEU A 17 1.23 0.70 13.86
N SER A 18 2.11 1.46 13.18
CA SER A 18 3.34 0.94 12.60
C SER A 18 4.32 0.43 13.68
N GLU A 19 4.41 1.10 14.83
CA GLU A 19 5.25 0.70 15.97
C GLU A 19 4.69 -0.57 16.60
N VAL A 20 3.39 -0.59 16.91
CA VAL A 20 2.73 -1.77 17.48
C VAL A 20 2.89 -2.97 16.55
N PHE A 21 2.64 -2.80 15.26
CA PHE A 21 2.81 -3.86 14.26
C PHE A 21 4.23 -4.41 14.23
N ASN A 22 5.25 -3.54 14.23
CA ASN A 22 6.64 -3.99 14.11
C ASN A 22 7.11 -4.76 15.36
N GLU A 23 6.56 -4.44 16.54
CA GLU A 23 6.83 -5.13 17.81
C GLU A 23 6.04 -6.43 17.95
N SER A 24 4.73 -6.40 17.72
CA SER A 24 3.85 -7.55 17.94
C SER A 24 3.86 -8.53 16.77
N LYS A 25 4.20 -8.05 15.56
CA LYS A 25 4.00 -8.70 14.27
C LYS A 25 2.54 -8.98 13.92
N GLU A 26 1.63 -8.17 14.46
CA GLU A 26 0.19 -8.27 14.22
C GLU A 26 -0.38 -6.92 13.77
N ASN A 27 -1.26 -6.95 12.76
CA ASN A 27 -2.09 -5.78 12.45
C ASN A 27 -3.35 -5.78 13.32
N ILE A 28 -3.21 -5.34 14.56
CA ILE A 28 -4.27 -5.41 15.59
C ILE A 28 -5.59 -4.71 15.20
N LYS A 29 -5.57 -3.82 14.21
CA LYS A 29 -6.74 -3.07 13.76
C LYS A 29 -7.45 -3.74 12.59
N TYR A 30 -6.69 -4.18 11.58
CA TYR A 30 -7.25 -4.66 10.31
C TYR A 30 -7.21 -6.17 10.14
N LEU A 31 -6.41 -6.88 10.94
CA LEU A 31 -6.28 -8.34 10.91
C LEU A 31 -5.98 -8.90 12.31
N PRO A 32 -6.90 -8.72 13.29
CA PRO A 32 -6.66 -9.13 14.67
C PRO A 32 -6.54 -10.66 14.80
N GLY A 33 -5.65 -11.10 15.69
CA GLY A 33 -5.43 -12.51 16.02
C GLY A 33 -4.54 -13.28 15.02
N ILE A 34 -4.03 -12.62 13.98
CA ILE A 34 -3.16 -13.26 12.98
C ILE A 34 -1.75 -12.69 13.07
N GLN A 35 -0.81 -13.56 13.46
CA GLN A 35 0.61 -13.21 13.46
C GLN A 35 1.20 -13.27 12.05
N LEU A 36 1.92 -12.22 11.69
CA LEU A 36 2.60 -12.12 10.41
C LEU A 36 4.06 -12.54 10.52
N PRO A 37 4.68 -12.97 9.40
CA PRO A 37 6.07 -13.37 9.39
C PRO A 37 7.02 -12.28 9.92
N PRO A 38 8.08 -12.63 10.66
CA PRO A 38 8.95 -11.66 11.33
C PRO A 38 9.72 -10.74 10.36
N ASN A 39 9.90 -11.16 9.11
CA ASN A 39 10.51 -10.39 8.04
C ASN A 39 9.60 -9.30 7.44
N VAL A 40 8.30 -9.28 7.79
CA VAL A 40 7.41 -8.18 7.40
C VAL A 40 7.66 -6.98 8.30
N ARG A 41 7.97 -5.83 7.69
CA ARG A 41 8.19 -4.55 8.37
C ARG A 41 7.18 -3.51 7.88
N ALA A 42 6.48 -2.87 8.81
CA ALA A 42 5.66 -1.70 8.55
C ALA A 42 6.54 -0.45 8.39
N GLU A 43 6.31 0.30 7.32
CA GLU A 43 6.96 1.58 7.02
C GLU A 43 5.86 2.63 6.76
N PRO A 44 5.73 3.67 7.61
CA PRO A 44 4.68 4.67 7.45
C PRO A 44 4.92 5.66 6.31
N ASP A 45 6.17 5.88 5.91
CA ASP A 45 6.52 6.73 4.78
C ASP A 45 6.49 5.93 3.48
N VAL A 46 5.48 6.18 2.64
CA VAL A 46 5.33 5.47 1.37
C VAL A 46 6.55 5.66 0.46
N LYS A 47 7.24 6.82 0.48
CA LYS A 47 8.44 7.05 -0.33
C LYS A 47 9.57 6.11 0.10
N LYS A 48 9.76 5.95 1.41
CA LYS A 48 10.74 4.99 1.95
C LYS A 48 10.35 3.56 1.66
N ALA A 49 9.05 3.25 1.74
CA ALA A 49 8.55 1.90 1.49
C ALA A 49 8.78 1.43 0.03
N VAL A 50 8.81 2.36 -0.94
CA VAL A 50 8.99 2.04 -2.36
C VAL A 50 10.41 2.26 -2.89
N ALA A 51 11.27 2.98 -2.16
CA ALA A 51 12.54 3.51 -2.69
C ALA A 51 13.41 2.44 -3.38
N ASP A 52 13.54 1.27 -2.74
CA ASP A 52 14.38 0.18 -3.23
C ASP A 52 13.56 -1.03 -3.72
N ALA A 53 12.24 -0.90 -3.85
CA ALA A 53 11.36 -2.01 -4.20
C ALA A 53 11.50 -2.40 -5.68
N ASP A 54 11.88 -3.65 -5.94
CA ASP A 54 11.85 -4.23 -7.29
C ASP A 54 10.44 -4.67 -7.70
N VAL A 55 9.63 -5.11 -6.75
CA VAL A 55 8.24 -5.53 -6.96
C VAL A 55 7.33 -4.80 -5.98
N MET A 56 6.31 -4.13 -6.51
CA MET A 56 5.28 -3.44 -5.73
C MET A 56 3.94 -4.16 -5.86
N VAL A 57 3.41 -4.65 -4.74
CA VAL A 57 2.11 -5.32 -4.69
C VAL A 57 1.06 -4.32 -4.21
N TRP A 58 0.11 -3.99 -5.08
CA TRP A 58 -0.93 -3.00 -4.85
C TRP A 58 -2.19 -3.68 -4.31
N VAL A 59 -2.43 -3.51 -3.01
CA VAL A 59 -3.58 -4.11 -2.28
C VAL A 59 -4.22 -3.05 -1.37
N LEU A 60 -4.78 -2.02 -1.99
CA LEU A 60 -5.48 -0.93 -1.30
C LEU A 60 -6.86 -0.71 -1.91
N PRO A 61 -7.80 -0.11 -1.17
CA PRO A 61 -9.03 0.41 -1.75
C PRO A 61 -8.73 1.32 -2.95
N HIS A 62 -9.42 1.10 -4.08
CA HIS A 62 -9.10 1.71 -5.37
C HIS A 62 -9.06 3.25 -5.32
N GLN A 63 -9.91 3.87 -4.49
CA GLN A 63 -10.01 5.32 -4.34
C GLN A 63 -8.73 5.97 -3.82
N PHE A 64 -7.84 5.22 -3.18
CA PHE A 64 -6.58 5.74 -2.64
C PHE A 64 -5.41 5.65 -3.61
N VAL A 65 -5.53 4.88 -4.69
CA VAL A 65 -4.43 4.65 -5.65
C VAL A 65 -3.84 5.95 -6.21
N PRO A 66 -4.63 6.91 -6.72
CA PRO A 66 -4.06 8.12 -7.33
C PRO A 66 -3.21 8.91 -6.34
N ARG A 67 -3.71 9.09 -5.10
CA ARG A 67 -3.01 9.81 -4.04
C ARG A 67 -1.76 9.08 -3.58
N THR A 68 -1.82 7.75 -3.46
CA THR A 68 -0.65 6.94 -3.06
C THR A 68 0.46 7.04 -4.10
N VAL A 69 0.15 6.93 -5.40
CA VAL A 69 1.11 7.06 -6.50
C VAL A 69 1.75 8.46 -6.49
N GLN A 70 0.94 9.52 -6.34
CA GLN A 70 1.46 10.88 -6.24
C GLN A 70 2.41 11.06 -5.05
N THR A 71 2.07 10.47 -3.90
CA THR A 71 2.84 10.63 -2.66
C THR A 71 4.16 9.86 -2.70
N MET A 72 4.18 8.65 -3.27
CA MET A 72 5.38 7.82 -3.35
C MET A 72 6.41 8.38 -4.35
N GLY A 73 5.97 9.13 -5.36
CA GLY A 73 6.84 9.64 -6.42
C GLY A 73 7.25 8.58 -7.42
N LYS A 74 8.42 8.76 -8.05
CA LYS A 74 8.90 7.84 -9.07
C LYS A 74 9.49 6.57 -8.43
N PRO A 75 9.07 5.37 -8.87
CA PRO A 75 9.66 4.13 -8.36
C PRO A 75 11.08 3.91 -8.91
N LYS A 76 11.78 2.94 -8.32
CA LYS A 76 13.07 2.44 -8.81
C LYS A 76 12.98 2.06 -10.30
N PRO A 77 13.91 2.52 -11.16
CA PRO A 77 13.98 2.07 -12.56
C PRO A 77 14.08 0.54 -12.65
N GLY A 78 13.30 -0.06 -13.56
CA GLY A 78 13.24 -1.51 -13.72
C GLY A 78 12.34 -2.26 -12.73
N SER A 79 11.73 -1.56 -11.76
CA SER A 79 10.70 -2.15 -10.89
C SER A 79 9.45 -2.53 -11.67
N MET A 80 8.64 -3.42 -11.10
CA MET A 80 7.33 -3.82 -11.63
C MET A 80 6.23 -3.75 -10.58
N SER A 81 4.99 -3.68 -11.03
CA SER A 81 3.82 -3.66 -10.16
C SER A 81 2.92 -4.88 -10.39
N VAL A 82 2.26 -5.34 -9.33
CA VAL A 82 1.21 -6.37 -9.36
C VAL A 82 -0.02 -5.83 -8.63
N SER A 83 -1.19 -5.82 -9.26
CA SER A 83 -2.42 -5.28 -8.69
C SER A 83 -3.34 -6.40 -8.23
N LEU A 84 -3.69 -6.42 -6.94
CA LEU A 84 -4.75 -7.29 -6.39
C LEU A 84 -6.04 -6.49 -6.12
N ILE A 85 -6.10 -5.25 -6.59
CA ILE A 85 -7.26 -4.36 -6.40
C ILE A 85 -8.41 -4.88 -7.26
N LYS A 86 -9.52 -5.24 -6.60
CA LYS A 86 -10.77 -5.64 -7.25
C LYS A 86 -11.70 -4.44 -7.40
N GLY A 87 -12.37 -4.36 -8.55
CA GLY A 87 -13.28 -3.27 -8.91
C GLY A 87 -12.69 -2.31 -9.95
N GLY A 88 -13.57 -1.64 -10.67
CA GLY A 88 -13.20 -0.57 -11.60
C GLY A 88 -13.23 0.80 -10.93
N LEU A 89 -12.45 1.73 -11.47
CA LEU A 89 -12.50 3.14 -11.14
C LEU A 89 -13.46 3.84 -12.11
N GLU A 90 -14.29 4.73 -11.60
CA GLU A 90 -14.98 5.69 -12.46
C GLU A 90 -13.95 6.72 -12.93
N LEU A 91 -13.65 6.70 -14.22
CA LEU A 91 -12.76 7.67 -14.86
C LEU A 91 -13.54 8.94 -15.21
N GLU A 92 -12.81 10.04 -15.41
CA GLU A 92 -13.39 11.27 -15.96
C GLU A 92 -14.19 10.97 -17.24
N GLY A 93 -15.44 11.43 -17.26
CA GLY A 93 -16.39 11.16 -18.35
C GLY A 93 -17.27 9.93 -18.16
N GLY A 94 -17.38 9.38 -16.94
CA GLY A 94 -18.33 8.31 -16.59
C GLY A 94 -17.96 6.93 -17.16
N LYS A 95 -16.71 6.76 -17.60
CA LYS A 95 -16.22 5.49 -18.15
C LYS A 95 -15.64 4.64 -17.02
N LEU A 96 -15.93 3.35 -17.03
CA LEU A 96 -15.24 2.39 -16.18
C LEU A 96 -13.80 2.18 -16.68
N GLY A 97 -12.84 2.35 -15.78
CA GLY A 97 -11.43 2.05 -15.99
C GLY A 97 -10.93 0.96 -15.05
N LEU A 98 -9.92 0.21 -15.47
CA LEU A 98 -9.25 -0.74 -14.60
C LEU A 98 -8.22 -0.03 -13.72
N CYS A 99 -8.10 -0.42 -12.44
CA CYS A 99 -7.06 0.09 -11.56
C CYS A 99 -5.65 -0.14 -12.11
N SER A 100 -5.45 -1.27 -12.80
CA SER A 100 -4.19 -1.59 -13.45
C SER A 100 -3.83 -0.62 -14.57
N ASP A 101 -4.80 -0.09 -15.32
CA ASP A 101 -4.55 0.90 -16.37
C ASP A 101 -4.16 2.25 -15.78
N VAL A 102 -4.79 2.65 -14.67
CA VAL A 102 -4.40 3.85 -13.92
C VAL A 102 -2.97 3.72 -13.42
N LEU A 103 -2.62 2.58 -12.81
CA LEU A 103 -1.26 2.31 -12.35
C LEU A 103 -0.25 2.32 -13.50
N ARG A 104 -0.55 1.68 -14.64
CA ARG A 104 0.32 1.69 -15.83
C ARG A 104 0.59 3.10 -16.31
N LYS A 105 -0.46 3.92 -16.44
CA LYS A 105 -0.37 5.31 -16.88
C LYS A 105 0.42 6.17 -15.90
N SER A 106 0.18 6.03 -14.60
CA SER A 106 0.82 6.87 -13.59
C SER A 106 2.26 6.48 -13.27
N LEU A 107 2.60 5.19 -13.32
CA LEU A 107 3.94 4.69 -12.96
C LEU A 107 4.86 4.52 -14.18
N GLY A 108 4.31 4.41 -15.38
CA GLY A 108 5.08 4.30 -16.62
C GLY A 108 5.82 2.96 -16.78
N HIS A 109 5.33 1.89 -16.17
CA HIS A 109 5.92 0.55 -16.24
C HIS A 109 4.86 -0.57 -16.27
N ASN A 110 5.33 -1.81 -16.42
CA ASN A 110 4.44 -2.98 -16.50
C ASN A 110 3.72 -3.22 -15.16
N VAL A 111 2.41 -3.43 -15.26
CA VAL A 111 1.53 -3.82 -14.15
C VAL A 111 0.88 -5.16 -14.51
N SER A 112 1.09 -6.18 -13.68
CA SER A 112 0.39 -7.46 -13.76
C SER A 112 -0.90 -7.42 -12.93
N VAL A 113 -1.86 -8.30 -13.26
CA VAL A 113 -3.13 -8.48 -12.54
C VAL A 113 -3.33 -9.93 -12.16
#